data_AF-A0A521S370-F1
#
_entry.id   AF-A0A521S370-F1
#
_cell.length_a   1.000
_cell.length_b   1.000
_cell.length_c   1.000
_cell.angle_alpha   90.00
_cell.angle_beta   90.00
_cell.angle_gamma   90.00
#
_symmetry.space_group_name_H-M   'P 1'
#
loop_
_entity.id
_entity.type
_entity.pdbx_description
1 polymer ?
#
loop_
_entity_poly.entity_id
_entity_poly.type
_entity_poly.pdbx_seq_one_letter_code
_entity_poly.pdbx_strand_id
1 'polypeptide(L)'
;MALTRTNLTLPEELLRQVDEIAGPRGRSRYVADAVAQRVKRDRLRRAIEDSYGSLVPPGGRPMTREEVSAWVRKQRDEVTD
;
A
#
# COMPACT_ATOMS: atom_id res chain seq x y z
N MET A 1 18.11 2.34 -8.83
CA MET A 1 16.94 2.70 -9.67
C MET A 1 17.33 3.84 -10.58
N ALA A 2 16.92 3.83 -11.84
CA ALA A 2 17.13 4.95 -12.75
C ALA A 2 16.16 6.09 -12.44
N LEU A 3 16.64 7.34 -12.49
CA LEU A 3 15.80 8.52 -12.34
C LEU A 3 15.24 8.92 -13.70
N THR A 4 13.94 9.20 -13.75
CA THR A 4 13.27 9.76 -14.94
C THR A 4 12.76 11.15 -14.60
N ARG A 5 13.02 12.13 -15.48
CA ARG A 5 12.53 13.50 -15.30
C ARG A 5 11.06 13.57 -15.74
N THR A 6 10.21 14.09 -14.86
CA THR A 6 8.81 14.38 -15.14
C THR A 6 8.51 15.80 -14.69
N ASN A 7 7.82 16.59 -15.53
CA ASN A 7 7.36 17.92 -15.15
C ASN A 7 6.00 17.82 -14.47
N LEU A 8 5.87 18.39 -13.28
CA LEU A 8 4.64 18.41 -12.48
C LEU A 8 4.34 19.84 -12.06
N THR A 9 3.11 20.28 -12.25
CA THR A 9 2.62 21.55 -11.74
C THR A 9 2.04 21.33 -10.34
N LEU A 10 2.50 22.12 -9.37
CA LEU A 10 2.03 22.08 -7.98
C LEU A 10 1.47 23.46 -7.59
N PRO A 11 0.49 23.51 -6.67
CA PRO A 11 0.06 24.78 -6.08
C PRO A 11 1.26 25.50 -5.45
N GLU A 12 1.34 26.81 -5.65
CA GLU A 12 2.45 27.64 -5.16
C GLU A 12 2.63 27.52 -3.65
N GLU A 13 1.53 27.59 -2.91
CA GLU A 13 1.54 27.47 -1.45
C GLU A 13 2.06 26.09 -0.99
N LEU A 14 1.73 25.02 -1.70
CA LEU A 14 2.26 23.70 -1.39
C LEU A 14 3.77 23.62 -1.65
N LEU A 15 4.24 24.22 -2.75
CA LEU A 15 5.66 24.27 -3.07
C LEU A 15 6.44 25.05 -1.99
N ARG A 16 5.87 26.16 -1.51
CA ARG A 16 6.43 26.96 -0.42
C ARG A 16 6.57 26.15 0.87
N GLN A 17 5.56 25.37 1.24
CA GLN A 17 5.62 24.48 2.41
C GLN A 17 6.68 23.38 2.25
N VAL A 18 6.82 22.81 1.04
CA VAL A 18 7.89 21.85 0.76
C VAL A 18 9.26 22.50 0.89
N ASP A 19 9.43 23.75 0.47
CA ASP A 19 10.69 24.48 0.62
C ASP A 19 11.07 24.75 2.07
N GLU A 20 10.10 25.10 2.91
CA GLU A 20 10.34 25.31 4.35
C GLU A 20 10.88 24.04 5.03
N ILE A 21 10.41 22.86 4.59
CA ILE A 21 10.79 21.58 5.20
C ILE A 21 12.06 20.99 4.58
N ALA A 22 12.11 20.95 3.24
CA ALA A 22 13.16 20.23 2.50
C ALA A 22 14.27 21.16 1.97
N GLY A 23 14.04 22.47 1.99
CA GLY A 23 14.88 23.46 1.32
C GLY A 23 14.73 23.45 -0.22
N PRO A 24 15.23 24.50 -0.90
CA PRO A 24 15.05 24.68 -2.35
C PRO A 24 15.62 23.53 -3.21
N ARG A 25 16.64 22.82 -2.72
CA ARG A 25 17.29 21.70 -3.40
C ARG A 25 16.75 20.33 -3.00
N GLY A 26 15.91 20.25 -1.95
CA GLY A 26 15.38 19.00 -1.42
C GLY A 26 14.03 18.58 -2.01
N ARG A 27 13.39 19.45 -2.82
CA ARG A 27 12.04 19.25 -3.38
C ARG A 27 11.86 17.89 -4.06
N SER A 28 12.74 17.52 -4.98
CA SER A 28 12.61 16.27 -5.74
C SER A 28 12.64 15.05 -4.84
N ARG A 29 13.51 15.04 -3.82
CA ARG A 29 13.58 13.95 -2.85
C ARG A 29 12.32 13.92 -1.98
N TYR A 30 11.89 15.07 -1.46
CA TYR A 30 10.69 15.18 -0.64
C TYR A 30 9.46 14.66 -1.37
N VAL A 31 9.26 15.09 -2.62
CA VAL A 31 8.14 14.65 -3.46
C VAL A 31 8.25 13.15 -3.75
N ALA A 32 9.43 12.63 -4.09
CA ALA A 32 9.61 11.21 -4.35
C ALA A 32 9.26 10.35 -3.12
N ASP A 33 9.73 10.73 -1.93
CA ASP A 33 9.47 10.02 -0.69
C ASP A 33 7.97 10.06 -0.32
N ALA A 34 7.34 11.24 -0.44
CA ALA A 34 5.91 11.42 -0.17
C ALA A 34 5.02 10.61 -1.14
N VAL A 35 5.35 10.63 -2.44
CA VAL A 35 4.62 9.87 -3.46
C VAL A 35 4.82 8.37 -3.25
N ALA A 36 6.05 7.90 -2.96
CA ALA A 36 6.30 6.49 -2.67
C ALA A 36 5.51 6.00 -1.46
N GLN A 37 5.45 6.81 -0.39
CA GLN A 37 4.63 6.51 0.78
C GLN A 37 3.15 6.44 0.42
N ARG A 38 2.65 7.40 -0.37
CA ARG A 38 1.24 7.43 -0.78
C ARG A 38 0.86 6.23 -1.64
N VAL A 39 1.67 5.90 -2.65
CA VAL A 39 1.49 4.73 -3.52
C VAL A 39 1.44 3.45 -2.70
N LYS A 40 2.32 3.28 -1.70
CA LYS A 40 2.29 2.11 -0.81
C LYS A 40 0.96 2.02 -0.05
N ARG A 41 0.46 3.13 0.49
CA ARG A 41 -0.83 3.16 1.23
C ARG A 41 -2.01 2.88 0.31
N ASP A 42 -2.01 3.42 -0.90
CA ASP A 42 -3.09 3.21 -1.86
C ASP A 42 -3.13 1.75 -2.34
N ARG A 43 -1.97 1.11 -2.55
CA ARG A 43 -1.89 -0.34 -2.83
C ARG A 43 -2.43 -1.18 -1.67
N LEU A 44 -2.07 -0.84 -0.43
CA LEU A 44 -2.59 -1.54 0.75
C LEU A 44 -4.10 -1.39 0.88
N ARG A 45 -4.63 -0.18 0.68
CA ARG A 45 -6.09 0.06 0.71
C ARG A 45 -6.80 -0.83 -0.30
N ARG A 46 -6.33 -0.85 -1.56
CA ARG A 46 -6.92 -1.70 -2.61
C ARG A 46 -6.87 -3.16 -2.23
N ALA A 47 -5.74 -3.66 -1.74
CA ALA A 47 -5.62 -5.05 -1.31
C ALA A 47 -6.62 -5.40 -0.20
N ILE A 48 -6.87 -4.50 0.75
CA ILE A 48 -7.88 -4.70 1.81
C ILE A 48 -9.30 -4.74 1.23
N GLU A 49 -9.63 -3.82 0.33
CA GLU A 49 -10.93 -3.76 -0.35
C GLU A 49 -11.17 -5.02 -1.20
N ASP A 50 -10.20 -5.42 -2.01
CA ASP A 50 -10.24 -6.61 -2.86
C ASP A 50 -10.31 -7.91 -2.04
N SER A 51 -9.71 -7.92 -0.85
CA SER A 51 -9.74 -9.07 0.07
C SER A 51 -10.96 -9.07 1.00
N TYR A 52 -11.82 -8.05 0.94
CA TYR A 52 -13.00 -7.99 1.81
C TYR A 52 -13.91 -9.19 1.55
N GLY A 53 -14.22 -9.94 2.61
CA GLY A 53 -15.03 -11.15 2.49
C GLY A 53 -14.29 -12.36 1.92
N SER A 54 -13.00 -12.27 1.56
CA SER A 54 -12.22 -13.42 1.07
C SER A 54 -12.12 -14.58 2.06
N LEU A 55 -12.24 -14.29 3.36
CA LEU A 55 -12.27 -15.29 4.44
C LEU A 55 -13.70 -15.66 4.87
N VAL A 56 -14.72 -15.14 4.18
CA VAL A 56 -16.12 -15.53 4.36
C VAL A 56 -16.47 -16.49 3.22
N PRO A 57 -16.68 -17.78 3.49
CA PRO A 57 -17.11 -18.72 2.47
C PRO A 57 -18.40 -18.24 1.79
N PRO A 58 -18.64 -18.56 0.50
CA PRO A 58 -19.91 -18.23 -0.16
C PRO A 58 -21.10 -18.76 0.65
N GLY A 59 -22.01 -17.85 1.04
CA GLY A 59 -23.19 -18.16 1.87
C GLY A 59 -22.90 -18.42 3.35
N GLY A 60 -21.69 -18.16 3.82
CA GLY A 60 -21.23 -18.50 5.17
C GLY A 60 -21.15 -17.34 6.16
N ARG A 61 -20.79 -17.68 7.39
CA ARG A 61 -20.38 -16.74 8.45
C ARG A 61 -18.86 -16.54 8.43
N PRO A 62 -18.32 -15.47 9.05
CA PRO A 62 -16.90 -15.39 9.33
C PRO A 62 -16.40 -16.64 10.08
N MET A 63 -15.25 -17.17 9.69
CA MET A 63 -14.64 -18.33 10.33
C MET A 63 -14.26 -18.06 11.79
N THR A 64 -14.35 -19.06 12.66
CA THR A 64 -13.78 -19.01 14.01
C THR A 64 -12.25 -19.11 13.98
N ARG A 65 -11.60 -18.80 15.10
CA ARG A 65 -10.14 -18.88 15.22
C ARG A 65 -9.61 -20.29 14.97
N GLU A 66 -10.34 -21.30 15.40
CA GLU A 66 -10.02 -22.73 15.23
C GLU A 66 -10.17 -23.14 13.76
N GLU A 67 -11.25 -22.72 13.10
CA GLU A 67 -11.52 -22.96 11.68
C GLU A 67 -10.41 -22.35 10.79
N VAL A 68 -10.01 -21.10 11.07
CA VAL A 68 -8.87 -20.44 10.40
C VAL A 68 -7.57 -21.23 10.63
N SER A 69 -7.31 -21.66 11.87
CA SER A 69 -6.09 -22.40 12.20
C SER A 69 -6.01 -23.75 11.46
N ALA A 70 -7.13 -24.45 11.35
CA ALA A 70 -7.22 -25.71 10.59
C ALA A 70 -7.01 -25.47 9.08
N TRP A 71 -7.63 -24.43 8.53
CA TRP A 71 -7.45 -24.05 7.12
C TRP A 71 -5.99 -23.72 6.78
N VAL A 72 -5.31 -22.93 7.62
CA VAL A 72 -3.88 -22.60 7.42
C VAL A 72 -3.00 -23.85 7.48
N ARG A 73 -3.26 -24.80 8.38
CA ARG A 73 -2.50 -26.07 8.44
C ARG A 73 -2.67 -26.85 7.14
N LYS A 74 -3.91 -27.04 6.69
CA LYS A 74 -4.22 -27.74 5.44
C LYS A 74 -3.49 -27.14 4.24
N GLN A 75 -3.50 -25.80 4.11
CA GLN A 75 -2.81 -25.11 3.02
C GLN A 75 -1.29 -25.28 3.04
N ARG A 76 -0.68 -25.44 4.23
CA ARG A 76 0.76 -25.70 4.35
C ARG A 76 1.13 -27.13 3.98
N ASP A 77 0.26 -28.08 4.31
CA ASP A 77 0.45 -29.50 3.99
C ASP A 77 0.25 -29.77 2.48
N GLU A 78 -0.55 -28.94 1.79
CA GLU A 78 -0.77 -28.99 0.34
C GLU A 78 0.43 -28.51 -0.49
N VAL A 79 1.40 -27.78 0.08
CA VAL A 79 2.65 -27.37 -0.62
C VAL A 79 3.69 -28.48 -0.49
N THR A 80 3.44 -29.61 -1.15
CA THR A 80 4.44 -30.65 -1.38
C THR A 80 4.34 -31.15 -2.83
N ASP A 81 4.83 -30.34 -3.78
CA ASP A 81 5.56 -30.75 -5.01
C ASP A 81 6.23 -29.51 -5.65
#